data_AF-A0A4P6TJB3-F1
#
_entry.id   AF-A0A4P6TJB3-F1
#
_cell.length_a   1.000
_cell.length_b   1.000
_cell.length_c   1.000
_cell.angle_alpha   90.00
_cell.angle_beta   90.00
_cell.angle_gamma   90.00
#
_symmetry.space_group_name_H-M   'P 1'
#
loop_
_entity.id
_entity.type
_entity.pdbx_description
1 polymer ?
#
loop_
_entity_poly.entity_id
_entity_poly.type
_entity_poly.pdbx_seq_one_letter_code
_entity_poly.pdbx_strand_id
1 'polypeptide(L)'
;MTKHLPALLILLSCGAAMADGGLYKWVDDAGKVHYSDAPPLQHQKQGVAELNRQGVVRKQAESEQARQQREASEAVRKQEQQRQLDSARYDKSLLESYRNVDELRQDREKQLGILQASLDAQYSRMKTLNLQLRDMLKEQTVNQQQHRPVPAGLQHNIQVIQQEQKGLGTLIATKQAEYNNVRQKMQEDIARYQQISRSKQ
;
A
#
# COMPACT_ATOMS: atom_id res chain seq x y z
N MET A 1 6.44 88.99 -7.03
CA MET A 1 6.17 89.09 -5.58
C MET A 1 5.67 87.74 -5.07
N THR A 2 6.51 87.05 -4.29
CA THR A 2 6.25 86.59 -2.90
C THR A 2 5.42 85.30 -2.80
N LYS A 3 6.09 84.13 -2.69
CA LYS A 3 6.39 83.38 -1.44
C LYS A 3 5.13 82.79 -0.76
N HIS A 4 5.05 81.46 -0.66
CA HIS A 4 5.19 80.66 0.58
C HIS A 4 4.70 79.21 0.37
N LEU A 5 5.59 78.26 0.67
CA LEU A 5 5.31 76.84 0.91
C LEU A 5 4.54 76.69 2.24
N PRO A 6 3.73 75.63 2.41
CA PRO A 6 3.85 74.86 3.64
C PRO A 6 3.87 73.35 3.40
N ALA A 7 4.86 72.72 4.03
CA ALA A 7 4.93 71.30 4.31
C ALA A 7 3.96 70.94 5.44
N LEU A 8 3.31 69.77 5.39
CA LEU A 8 2.73 69.15 6.58
C LEU A 8 2.62 67.61 6.46
N LEU A 9 3.54 66.96 7.18
CA LEU A 9 3.42 65.72 7.96
C LEU A 9 2.59 64.54 7.41
N ILE A 10 3.30 63.55 6.86
CA ILE A 10 2.84 62.16 6.73
C ILE A 10 2.90 61.50 8.11
N LEU A 11 1.74 61.22 8.71
CA LEU A 11 1.63 60.37 9.91
C LEU A 11 1.93 58.92 9.52
N LEU A 12 3.10 58.43 9.94
CA LEU A 12 3.50 57.04 9.83
C LEU A 12 2.85 56.24 10.98
N SER A 13 1.66 55.70 10.75
CA SER A 13 1.00 54.77 11.68
C SER A 13 1.73 53.43 11.69
N CYS A 14 2.69 53.27 12.62
CA CYS A 14 3.29 51.99 12.96
C CYS A 14 2.25 51.12 13.67
N GLY A 15 1.51 50.32 12.89
CA GLY A 15 0.69 49.24 13.43
C GLY A 15 1.62 48.15 13.98
N ALA A 16 1.92 48.20 15.27
CA ALA A 16 2.49 47.04 15.95
C ALA A 16 1.49 45.89 15.85
N ALA A 17 1.76 44.94 14.96
CA ALA A 17 1.09 43.65 15.00
C ALA A 17 1.43 43.03 16.36
N MET A 18 0.51 43.14 17.32
CA MET A 18 0.63 42.45 18.59
C MET A 18 0.56 40.96 18.28
N ALA A 19 1.71 40.32 18.12
CA ALA A 19 1.82 38.87 18.11
C ALA A 19 1.18 38.36 19.41
N ASP A 20 0.09 37.60 19.32
CA ASP A 20 -0.62 37.02 20.46
C ASP A 20 0.23 35.88 21.04
N GLY A 21 1.16 36.22 21.94
CA GLY A 21 2.01 35.23 22.62
C GLY A 21 1.19 34.43 23.64
N GLY A 22 1.11 33.11 23.45
CA GLY A 22 0.40 32.19 24.36
C GLY A 22 1.22 31.84 25.61
N LEU A 23 0.57 31.75 26.76
CA LEU A 23 1.16 31.34 28.05
C LEU A 23 0.84 29.87 28.31
N TYR A 24 1.82 29.05 28.67
CA TYR A 24 1.63 27.62 28.93
C TYR A 24 1.65 27.31 30.42
N LYS A 25 0.81 26.38 30.86
CA LYS A 25 0.74 25.87 32.25
C LYS A 25 0.79 24.34 32.28
N TRP A 26 1.63 23.76 33.11
CA TRP A 26 1.66 22.31 33.33
C TRP A 26 2.08 21.95 34.75
N VAL A 27 1.97 20.66 35.09
CA VAL A 27 2.40 20.09 36.36
C VAL A 27 3.50 19.07 36.07
N ASP A 28 4.66 19.21 36.72
CA ASP A 28 5.77 18.28 36.57
C ASP A 28 5.57 16.98 37.38
N ASP A 29 6.48 16.03 37.24
CA ASP A 29 6.43 14.74 37.96
C ASP A 29 6.52 14.88 39.49
N ALA A 30 7.02 16.01 40.00
CA ALA A 30 7.07 16.33 41.43
C ALA A 30 5.78 17.01 41.93
N GLY A 31 4.80 17.22 41.06
CA GLY A 31 3.53 17.89 41.38
C GLY A 31 3.61 19.42 41.39
N LYS A 32 4.71 20.02 40.93
CA LYS A 32 4.89 21.47 40.89
C LYS A 32 4.27 22.06 39.62
N VAL A 33 3.49 23.12 39.79
CA VAL A 33 2.89 23.89 38.68
C VAL A 33 3.92 24.84 38.09
N HIS A 34 4.06 24.84 36.77
CA HIS A 34 4.94 25.73 36.01
C HIS A 34 4.13 26.59 35.04
N TYR A 35 4.63 27.80 34.79
CA TYR A 35 4.14 28.72 33.77
C TYR A 35 5.30 29.19 32.90
N SER A 36 5.11 29.26 31.59
CA SER A 36 6.17 29.68 30.66
C SER A 36 5.56 30.19 29.36
N ASP A 37 6.23 31.13 28.71
CA ASP A 37 5.89 31.60 27.36
C ASP A 37 6.23 30.57 26.27
N ALA A 38 6.95 29.50 26.63
CA ALA A 38 7.25 28.35 25.79
C ALA A 38 6.80 27.04 26.46
N PRO A 39 6.28 26.06 25.69
CA PRO A 39 5.89 24.76 26.23
C PRO A 39 7.11 23.98 26.76
N PRO A 40 6.91 23.04 27.70
CA PRO A 40 7.99 22.21 28.21
C PRO A 40 8.60 21.35 27.09
N LEU A 41 9.93 21.23 27.09
CA LEU A 41 10.65 20.37 26.13
C LEU A 41 10.40 18.89 26.36
N GLN A 42 10.10 18.52 27.62
CA GLN A 42 9.81 17.15 28.02
C GLN A 42 8.31 16.92 28.09
N HIS A 43 7.89 15.70 27.77
CA HIS A 43 6.50 15.28 27.83
C HIS A 43 5.95 15.35 29.26
N GLN A 44 4.75 15.92 29.41
CA GLN A 44 4.07 16.04 30.70
C GLN A 44 2.87 15.09 30.73
N LYS A 45 2.84 14.15 31.69
CA LYS A 45 1.78 13.12 31.80
C LYS A 45 0.38 13.71 32.00
N GLN A 46 0.30 14.86 32.66
CA GLN A 46 -0.95 15.57 32.91
C GLN A 46 -1.30 16.58 31.79
N GLY A 47 -0.47 16.66 30.75
CA GLY A 47 -0.61 17.58 29.63
C GLY A 47 -0.16 19.01 29.93
N VAL A 48 -0.31 19.86 28.92
CA VAL A 48 0.03 21.29 28.98
C VAL A 48 -1.22 22.07 28.57
N ALA A 49 -1.66 22.98 29.43
CA ALA A 49 -2.72 23.93 29.12
C ALA A 49 -2.12 25.17 28.45
N GLU A 50 -2.80 25.69 27.43
CA GLU A 50 -2.47 26.97 26.79
C GLU A 50 -3.46 28.03 27.28
N LEU A 51 -2.94 29.16 27.71
CA LEU A 51 -3.66 30.29 28.28
C LEU A 51 -3.45 31.51 27.37
N ASN A 52 -4.46 32.37 27.29
CA ASN A 52 -4.29 33.68 26.68
C ASN A 52 -3.52 34.63 27.63
N ARG A 53 -3.20 35.82 27.16
CA ARG A 53 -2.53 36.87 27.96
C ARG A 53 -3.28 37.31 29.23
N GLN A 54 -4.58 37.03 29.30
CA GLN A 54 -5.42 37.33 30.46
C GLN A 54 -5.49 36.14 31.45
N GLY A 55 -4.73 35.07 31.21
CA GLY A 55 -4.72 33.87 32.06
C GLY A 55 -5.94 32.95 31.86
N VAL A 56 -6.74 33.17 30.81
CA VAL A 56 -7.89 32.32 30.49
C VAL A 56 -7.42 31.14 29.66
N VAL A 57 -7.80 29.92 30.06
CA VAL A 57 -7.46 28.68 29.35
C VAL A 57 -8.09 28.69 27.95
N ARG A 58 -7.24 28.71 26.92
CA ARG A 58 -7.62 28.52 25.51
C ARG A 58 -7.66 27.05 25.12
N LYS A 59 -6.70 26.27 25.62
CA LYS A 59 -6.59 24.83 25.38
C LYS A 59 -6.31 24.14 26.71
N GLN A 60 -7.18 23.20 27.08
CA GLN A 60 -7.05 22.50 28.34
C GLN A 60 -5.91 21.46 28.27
N ALA A 61 -5.23 21.24 29.40
CA ALA A 61 -4.22 20.19 29.52
C ALA A 61 -4.88 18.83 29.27
N GLU A 62 -4.33 18.08 28.34
CA GLU A 62 -4.85 16.77 27.98
C GLU A 62 -4.13 15.67 28.75
N SER A 63 -4.89 14.76 29.35
CA SER A 63 -4.31 13.54 29.94
C SER A 63 -3.68 12.63 28.88
N GLU A 64 -2.66 11.87 29.27
CA GLU A 64 -2.03 10.89 28.37
C GLU A 64 -3.04 9.94 27.71
N GLN A 65 -4.07 9.48 28.45
CA GLN A 65 -5.09 8.58 27.91
C GLN A 65 -5.96 9.26 26.84
N ALA A 66 -6.39 10.50 27.08
CA ALA A 66 -7.16 11.26 26.10
C ALA A 66 -6.33 11.53 24.84
N ARG A 67 -5.02 11.80 25.00
CA ARG A 67 -4.09 12.01 23.89
C ARG A 67 -3.99 10.77 23.00
N GLN A 68 -3.77 9.61 23.62
CA GLN A 68 -3.68 8.33 22.91
C GLN A 68 -4.97 8.01 22.16
N GLN A 69 -6.14 8.29 22.76
CA GLN A 69 -7.43 8.11 22.08
C GLN A 69 -7.61 9.06 20.88
N ARG A 70 -7.21 10.34 21.01
CA ARG A 70 -7.23 11.29 19.89
C ARG A 70 -6.30 10.85 18.77
N GLU A 71 -5.06 10.50 19.08
CA GLU A 71 -4.08 10.03 18.10
C GLU A 71 -4.54 8.76 17.38
N ALA A 72 -5.10 7.79 18.11
CA ALA A 72 -5.68 6.58 17.52
C ALA A 72 -6.86 6.90 16.61
N SER A 73 -7.77 7.78 17.04
CA SER A 73 -8.90 8.22 16.20
C SER A 73 -8.43 8.98 14.97
N GLU A 74 -7.42 9.84 15.08
CA GLU A 74 -6.84 10.55 13.95
C GLU A 74 -6.14 9.60 12.99
N ALA A 75 -5.43 8.59 13.49
CA ALA A 75 -4.81 7.56 12.67
C ALA A 75 -5.86 6.78 11.86
N VAL A 76 -6.97 6.36 12.50
CA VAL A 76 -8.09 5.70 11.82
C VAL A 76 -8.72 6.62 10.76
N ARG A 77 -8.95 7.91 11.09
CA ARG A 77 -9.50 8.89 10.13
C ARG A 77 -8.57 9.12 8.94
N LYS A 78 -7.27 9.27 9.19
CA LYS A 78 -6.25 9.41 8.13
C LYS A 78 -6.21 8.18 7.24
N GLN A 79 -6.26 6.98 7.84
CA GLN A 79 -6.29 5.74 7.08
C GLN A 79 -7.55 5.60 6.22
N GLU A 80 -8.71 5.96 6.75
CA GLU A 80 -9.97 5.96 6.01
C GLU A 80 -9.95 6.97 4.87
N GLN A 81 -9.48 8.19 5.13
CA GLN A 81 -9.33 9.21 4.08
C GLN A 81 -8.35 8.76 2.99
N GLN A 82 -7.25 8.11 3.36
CA GLN A 82 -6.31 7.55 2.40
C GLN A 82 -6.97 6.45 1.54
N ARG A 83 -7.72 5.53 2.15
CA ARG A 83 -8.48 4.50 1.42
C ARG A 83 -9.47 5.11 0.42
N GLN A 84 -10.17 6.18 0.81
CA GLN A 84 -11.11 6.87 -0.08
C GLN A 84 -10.40 7.54 -1.25
N LEU A 85 -9.25 8.20 -1.00
CA LEU A 85 -8.44 8.79 -2.06
C LEU A 85 -7.92 7.74 -3.04
N ASP A 86 -7.45 6.60 -2.53
CA ASP A 86 -6.92 5.51 -3.36
C ASP A 86 -8.04 4.84 -4.17
N SER A 87 -9.21 4.63 -3.57
CA SER A 87 -10.40 4.15 -4.30
C SER A 87 -10.81 5.12 -5.41
N ALA A 88 -10.83 6.43 -5.13
CA ALA A 88 -11.23 7.43 -6.13
C ALA A 88 -10.22 7.52 -7.29
N ARG A 89 -8.91 7.41 -6.99
CA ARG A 89 -7.85 7.34 -8.01
C ARG A 89 -7.99 6.10 -8.88
N TYR A 90 -8.25 4.95 -8.26
CA TYR A 90 -8.45 3.70 -8.97
C TYR A 90 -9.68 3.75 -9.89
N ASP A 91 -10.83 4.25 -9.40
CA ASP A 91 -12.04 4.42 -10.21
C ASP A 91 -11.82 5.35 -11.40
N LYS A 92 -11.14 6.47 -11.16
CA LYS A 92 -10.76 7.42 -12.20
C LYS A 92 -9.90 6.72 -13.26
N SER A 93 -8.91 5.93 -12.84
CA SER A 93 -8.04 5.21 -13.76
C SER A 93 -8.80 4.20 -14.63
N LEU A 94 -9.79 3.50 -14.07
CA LEU A 94 -10.63 2.57 -14.83
C LEU A 94 -11.46 3.30 -15.90
N LEU A 95 -12.08 4.42 -15.55
CA LEU A 95 -12.90 5.20 -16.48
C LEU A 95 -12.08 5.93 -17.55
N GLU A 96 -10.84 6.32 -17.24
CA GLU A 96 -9.95 6.98 -18.19
C GLU A 96 -9.27 5.98 -19.14
N SER A 97 -9.02 4.75 -18.66
CA SER A 97 -8.33 3.72 -19.44
C SER A 97 -9.27 2.97 -20.39
N TYR A 98 -10.56 2.86 -20.05
CA TYR A 98 -11.53 2.04 -20.80
C TYR A 98 -12.82 2.80 -21.08
N ARG A 99 -13.22 2.84 -22.36
CA ARG A 99 -14.40 3.56 -22.84
C ARG A 99 -15.70 2.88 -22.42
N ASN A 100 -15.67 1.57 -22.25
CA ASN A 100 -16.78 0.75 -21.78
C ASN A 100 -16.27 -0.54 -21.12
N VAL A 101 -17.18 -1.28 -20.50
CA VAL A 101 -16.87 -2.54 -19.80
C VAL A 101 -16.40 -3.65 -20.76
N ASP A 102 -16.78 -3.62 -22.03
CA ASP A 102 -16.39 -4.64 -23.01
C ASP A 102 -14.93 -4.46 -23.42
N GLU A 103 -14.44 -3.22 -23.55
CA GLU A 103 -13.02 -2.92 -23.81
C GLU A 103 -12.14 -3.40 -22.64
N LEU A 104 -12.55 -3.12 -21.39
CA LEU A 104 -11.90 -3.65 -20.19
C LEU A 104 -11.83 -5.19 -20.23
N ARG A 105 -12.95 -5.84 -20.55
CA ARG A 105 -13.01 -7.30 -20.63
C ARG A 105 -12.06 -7.85 -21.69
N GLN A 106 -12.08 -7.30 -22.90
CA GLN A 106 -11.23 -7.74 -24.00
C GLN A 106 -9.74 -7.60 -23.67
N ASP A 107 -9.32 -6.48 -23.06
CA ASP A 107 -7.93 -6.27 -22.64
C ASP A 107 -7.50 -7.33 -21.60
N ARG A 108 -8.34 -7.57 -20.58
CA ARG A 108 -8.06 -8.58 -19.55
C ARG A 108 -8.08 -10.01 -20.09
N GLU A 109 -9.01 -10.35 -20.97
CA GLU A 109 -9.07 -11.65 -21.64
C GLU A 109 -7.81 -11.90 -22.49
N LYS A 110 -7.31 -10.88 -23.19
CA LYS A 110 -6.05 -10.97 -23.93
C LYS A 110 -4.86 -11.27 -23.00
N GLN A 111 -4.78 -10.60 -21.85
CA GLN A 111 -3.73 -10.86 -20.85
C GLN A 111 -3.82 -12.30 -20.31
N LEU A 112 -5.03 -12.76 -19.98
CA LEU A 112 -5.27 -14.14 -19.55
C LEU A 112 -4.91 -15.15 -20.64
N GLY A 113 -5.19 -14.86 -21.92
CA GLY A 113 -4.83 -15.71 -23.05
C GLY A 113 -3.32 -15.91 -23.18
N ILE A 114 -2.52 -14.86 -22.97
CA ILE A 114 -1.06 -14.95 -22.98
C ILE A 114 -0.55 -15.83 -21.83
N LEU A 115 -1.10 -15.64 -20.62
CA LEU A 115 -0.75 -16.45 -19.45
C LEU A 115 -1.15 -17.92 -19.64
N GLN A 116 -2.34 -18.16 -20.20
CA GLN A 116 -2.83 -19.50 -20.49
C GLN A 116 -1.93 -20.21 -21.51
N ALA A 117 -1.59 -19.57 -22.62
CA ALA A 117 -0.67 -20.15 -23.61
C ALA A 117 0.70 -20.47 -23.00
N SER A 118 1.18 -19.62 -22.08
CA SER A 118 2.42 -19.87 -21.33
C SER A 118 2.30 -21.10 -20.42
N LEU A 119 1.18 -21.26 -19.71
CA LEU A 119 0.87 -22.42 -18.87
C LEU A 119 0.78 -23.70 -19.69
N ASP A 120 0.05 -23.68 -20.79
CA ASP A 120 -0.12 -24.84 -21.68
C ASP A 120 1.22 -25.34 -22.21
N ALA A 121 2.13 -24.43 -22.56
CA ALA A 121 3.50 -24.78 -22.95
C ALA A 121 4.27 -25.47 -21.81
N GLN A 122 4.14 -24.99 -20.57
CA GLN A 122 4.78 -25.64 -19.42
C GLN A 122 4.18 -27.02 -19.12
N TYR A 123 2.86 -27.17 -19.21
CA TYR A 123 2.18 -28.46 -19.05
C TYR A 123 2.59 -29.45 -20.13
N SER A 124 2.72 -29.01 -21.37
CA SER A 124 3.23 -29.83 -22.48
C SER A 124 4.66 -30.31 -22.20
N ARG A 125 5.54 -29.43 -21.74
CA ARG A 125 6.90 -29.82 -21.32
C ARG A 125 6.89 -30.82 -20.18
N MET A 126 6.06 -30.59 -19.15
CA MET A 126 5.91 -31.50 -18.01
C MET A 126 5.44 -32.89 -18.46
N LYS A 127 4.49 -32.94 -19.40
CA LYS A 127 4.01 -34.20 -20.00
C LYS A 127 5.15 -34.95 -20.70
N THR A 128 5.98 -34.26 -21.48
CA THR A 128 7.14 -34.87 -22.14
C THR A 128 8.13 -35.45 -21.13
N LEU A 129 8.49 -34.69 -20.09
CA LEU A 129 9.38 -35.17 -19.03
C LEU A 129 8.80 -36.38 -18.29
N ASN A 130 7.50 -36.40 -18.02
CA ASN A 130 6.82 -37.55 -17.41
C ASN A 130 6.91 -38.81 -18.28
N LEU A 131 6.76 -38.68 -19.60
CA LEU A 131 6.89 -39.81 -20.52
C LEU A 131 8.33 -40.35 -20.54
N GLN A 132 9.32 -39.45 -20.62
CA GLN A 132 10.74 -39.83 -20.58
C GLN A 132 11.11 -40.53 -19.26
N LEU A 133 10.69 -39.97 -18.12
CA LEU A 133 10.93 -40.57 -16.81
C LEU A 133 10.28 -41.96 -16.71
N ARG A 134 9.04 -42.10 -17.17
CA ARG A 134 8.34 -43.38 -17.18
C ARG A 134 9.12 -44.44 -17.95
N ASP A 135 9.65 -44.09 -19.11
CA ASP A 135 10.37 -45.04 -19.96
C ASP A 135 11.73 -45.42 -19.35
N MET A 136 12.44 -44.47 -18.73
CA MET A 136 13.67 -44.75 -17.98
C MET A 136 13.43 -45.63 -16.74
N LEU A 137 12.34 -45.39 -15.99
CA LEU A 137 11.97 -46.21 -14.84
C LEU A 137 11.58 -47.64 -15.25
N LYS A 138 10.96 -47.82 -16.42
CA LYS A 138 10.71 -49.15 -16.98
C LYS A 138 12.02 -49.88 -17.29
N GLU A 139 12.98 -49.20 -17.93
CA GLU A 139 14.30 -49.79 -18.21
C GLU A 139 15.05 -50.17 -16.91
N GLN A 140 14.99 -49.30 -15.91
CA GLN A 140 15.56 -49.59 -14.58
C GLN A 140 14.92 -50.85 -13.98
N THR A 141 13.60 -50.96 -14.05
CA THR A 141 12.85 -52.13 -13.54
C THR A 141 13.24 -53.42 -14.27
N VAL A 142 13.37 -53.38 -15.60
CA VAL A 142 13.79 -54.54 -16.40
C VAL A 142 15.20 -55.00 -16.01
N ASN A 143 16.15 -54.08 -15.84
CA ASN A 143 17.50 -54.44 -15.39
C ASN A 143 17.47 -55.12 -14.02
N GLN A 144 16.71 -54.57 -13.07
CA GLN A 144 16.55 -55.15 -11.74
C GLN A 144 15.93 -56.56 -11.78
N GLN A 145 14.87 -56.76 -12.56
CA GLN A 145 14.22 -58.08 -12.73
C GLN A 145 15.16 -59.11 -13.36
N GLN A 146 16.01 -58.69 -14.29
CA GLN A 146 17.01 -59.54 -14.92
C GLN A 146 18.29 -59.70 -14.08
N HIS A 147 18.31 -59.18 -12.83
CA HIS A 147 19.47 -59.19 -11.94
C HIS A 147 20.73 -58.56 -12.58
N ARG A 148 20.52 -57.61 -13.50
CA ARG A 148 21.58 -56.83 -14.14
C ARG A 148 21.80 -55.53 -13.36
N PRO A 149 23.05 -55.05 -13.24
CA PRO A 149 23.30 -53.76 -12.62
C PRO A 149 22.63 -52.65 -13.43
N VAL A 150 21.97 -51.72 -12.73
CA VAL A 150 21.42 -50.51 -13.37
C VAL A 150 22.59 -49.63 -13.83
N PRO A 151 22.66 -49.24 -15.11
CA PRO A 151 23.73 -48.37 -15.59
C PRO A 151 23.75 -47.03 -14.83
N ALA A 152 24.93 -46.57 -14.41
CA ALA A 152 25.08 -45.31 -13.68
C ALA A 152 24.53 -44.10 -14.46
N GLY A 153 24.69 -44.09 -15.79
CA GLY A 153 24.14 -43.06 -16.67
C GLY A 153 22.60 -43.02 -16.64
N LEU A 154 21.94 -44.19 -16.59
CA LEU A 154 20.48 -44.27 -16.49
C LEU A 154 20.00 -43.69 -15.14
N GLN A 155 20.66 -44.07 -14.04
CA GLN A 155 20.32 -43.55 -12.72
C GLN A 155 20.54 -42.03 -12.62
N HIS A 156 21.63 -41.52 -13.20
CA HIS A 156 21.90 -40.08 -13.27
C HIS A 156 20.82 -39.35 -14.08
N ASN A 157 20.46 -39.85 -15.26
CA ASN A 157 19.43 -39.24 -16.11
C ASN A 157 18.06 -39.19 -15.43
N ILE A 158 17.68 -40.24 -14.70
CA ILE A 158 16.46 -40.27 -13.87
C ILE A 158 16.48 -39.13 -12.86
N GLN A 159 17.59 -38.95 -12.13
CA GLN A 159 17.73 -37.87 -11.15
C GLN A 159 17.64 -36.50 -11.80
N VAL A 160 18.29 -36.29 -12.95
CA VAL A 160 18.23 -35.02 -13.70
C VAL A 160 16.79 -34.68 -14.10
N ILE A 161 16.06 -35.63 -14.70
CA ILE A 161 14.66 -35.40 -15.10
C ILE A 161 13.78 -35.11 -13.88
N GLN A 162 13.96 -35.82 -12.77
CA GLN A 162 13.20 -35.58 -11.54
C GLN A 162 13.43 -34.16 -10.99
N GLN A 163 14.67 -33.66 -11.03
CA GLN A 163 14.97 -32.27 -10.63
C GLN A 163 14.33 -31.26 -11.59
N GLU A 164 14.38 -31.52 -12.90
CA GLU A 164 13.74 -30.66 -13.89
C GLU A 164 12.22 -30.62 -13.70
N GLN A 165 11.57 -31.75 -13.44
CA GLN A 165 10.15 -31.81 -13.10
C GLN A 165 9.81 -31.00 -11.86
N LYS A 166 10.63 -31.09 -10.81
CA LYS A 166 10.42 -30.29 -9.59
C LYS A 166 10.50 -28.79 -9.90
N GLY A 167 11.52 -28.35 -10.64
CA GLY A 167 11.67 -26.96 -11.05
C GLY A 167 10.49 -26.47 -11.90
N LEU A 168 10.08 -27.27 -12.89
CA LEU A 168 8.95 -26.97 -13.75
C LEU A 168 7.62 -26.93 -12.99
N GLY A 169 7.43 -27.82 -12.01
CA GLY A 169 6.26 -27.83 -11.14
C GLY A 169 6.12 -26.53 -10.34
N THR A 170 7.22 -26.03 -9.78
CA THR A 170 7.23 -24.72 -9.10
C THR A 170 6.89 -23.59 -10.07
N LEU A 171 7.45 -23.60 -11.28
CA LEU A 171 7.17 -22.59 -12.30
C LEU A 171 5.69 -22.58 -12.72
N ILE A 172 5.11 -23.76 -12.93
CA ILE A 172 3.68 -23.93 -13.24
C ILE A 172 2.84 -23.36 -12.09
N ALA A 173 3.15 -23.69 -10.84
CA ALA A 173 2.41 -23.19 -9.69
C ALA A 173 2.43 -21.65 -9.61
N THR A 174 3.59 -21.03 -9.83
CA THR A 174 3.73 -19.57 -9.86
C THR A 174 2.90 -18.94 -10.97
N LYS A 175 2.97 -19.48 -12.20
CA LYS A 175 2.18 -18.98 -13.34
C LYS A 175 0.68 -19.18 -13.14
N GLN A 176 0.28 -20.27 -12.51
CA GLN A 176 -1.13 -20.52 -12.19
C GLN A 176 -1.64 -19.52 -11.16
N ALA A 177 -0.84 -19.18 -10.16
CA ALA A 177 -1.18 -18.15 -9.19
C ALA A 177 -1.29 -16.76 -9.85
N GLU A 178 -0.39 -16.43 -10.77
CA GLU A 178 -0.45 -15.20 -11.58
C GLU A 178 -1.73 -15.15 -12.42
N TYR A 179 -2.04 -16.21 -13.16
CA TYR A 179 -3.29 -16.33 -13.95
C TYR A 179 -4.53 -16.12 -13.07
N ASN A 180 -4.58 -16.80 -11.91
CA ASN A 180 -5.71 -16.69 -10.99
C ASN A 180 -5.84 -15.27 -10.41
N ASN A 181 -4.72 -14.60 -10.11
CA ASN A 181 -4.72 -13.23 -9.62
C ASN A 181 -5.28 -12.27 -10.69
N VAL A 182 -4.78 -12.34 -11.92
CA VAL A 182 -5.29 -11.51 -13.04
C VAL A 182 -6.77 -11.78 -13.28
N ARG A 183 -7.20 -13.05 -13.22
CA ARG A 183 -8.62 -13.41 -13.38
C ARG A 183 -9.49 -12.83 -12.27
N GLN A 184 -9.03 -12.88 -11.03
CA GLN A 184 -9.74 -12.27 -9.90
C GLN A 184 -9.80 -10.75 -10.05
N LYS A 185 -8.69 -10.10 -10.40
CA LYS A 185 -8.66 -8.64 -10.64
C LYS A 185 -9.55 -8.22 -11.79
N MET A 186 -9.61 -8.99 -12.87
CA MET A 186 -10.57 -8.76 -13.95
C MET A 186 -12.02 -8.74 -13.43
N GLN A 187 -12.41 -9.68 -12.57
CA GLN A 187 -13.76 -9.72 -12.01
C GLN A 187 -14.05 -8.51 -11.11
N GLU A 188 -13.08 -8.13 -10.27
CA GLU A 188 -13.15 -6.95 -9.41
C GLU A 188 -13.26 -5.65 -10.24
N ASP A 189 -12.38 -5.49 -11.25
CA ASP A 189 -12.37 -4.34 -12.16
C ASP A 189 -13.72 -4.21 -12.89
N ILE A 190 -14.27 -5.31 -13.42
CA ILE A 190 -15.55 -5.32 -14.15
C ILE A 190 -16.70 -4.91 -13.22
N ALA A 191 -16.78 -5.52 -12.03
CA ALA A 191 -17.82 -5.21 -11.06
C ALA A 191 -17.73 -3.74 -10.63
N ARG A 192 -16.51 -3.25 -10.39
CA ARG A 192 -16.29 -1.86 -10.00
C ARG A 192 -16.67 -0.90 -11.12
N TYR A 193 -16.24 -1.17 -12.36
CA TYR A 193 -16.57 -0.35 -13.53
C TYR A 193 -18.10 -0.23 -13.69
N GLN A 194 -18.83 -1.34 -13.59
CA GLN A 194 -20.29 -1.32 -13.68
C GLN A 194 -20.94 -0.50 -12.56
N GLN A 195 -20.42 -0.60 -11.33
CA GLN A 195 -20.91 0.19 -10.20
C GLN A 195 -20.73 1.69 -10.44
N ILE A 196 -19.52 2.12 -10.82
CA ILE A 196 -19.20 3.54 -11.01
C ILE A 196 -19.89 4.14 -12.24
N SER A 197 -20.10 3.35 -13.31
CA SER A 197 -20.84 3.80 -14.49
C SER A 197 -22.33 4.01 -14.19
N ARG A 198 -22.93 3.18 -13.34
CA ARG A 198 -24.34 3.33 -12.93
C ARG A 198 -24.56 4.52 -12.01
N SER A 199 -23.64 4.80 -11.08
CA SER A 199 -23.76 5.95 -10.17
C SER A 199 -23.58 7.31 -10.85
N LYS A 200 -23.15 7.33 -12.11
CA LYS A 200 -22.91 8.55 -12.90
C LYS A 200 -24.07 8.91 -13.84
N GLN A 201 -25.04 8.01 -13.99
CA GLN A 201 -26.30 8.23 -14.71
C GLN A 201 -27.35 8.79 -13.75
#